data_AF-A0AAQ0ZIL2-F1
#
_entry.id   AF-A0AAQ0ZIL2-F1
#
_cell.length_a   1.000
_cell.length_b   1.000
_cell.length_c   1.000
_cell.angle_alpha   90.00
_cell.angle_beta   90.00
_cell.angle_gamma   90.00
#
_symmetry.space_group_name_H-M   'P 1'
#
loop_
_entity.id
_entity.type
_entity.pdbx_description
1 polymer ?
#
loop_
_entity_poly.entity_id
_entity_poly.type
_entity_poly.pdbx_seq_one_letter_code
_entity_poly.pdbx_strand_id
1 'polypeptide(L)'
;MFNKLIEVGELKYPNPLAEIKPFKLQQTELSFLMEDEIITLLNELKRSTNPHILIVSKICLATGCRISEACNLKGSQVIKSGDSYRITFINTKGKKNRTVPISEKLFNEIPKKSGPLFADCRKAFERAVNKTDINLLKGQCSCVLRHTFASHFMMNGGNILVLQEILGHAKIEQTMVYLHFSPSHLEDAIKFGPHIN
;
A
#
# COMPACT_ATOMS: atom_id res chain seq x y z
N MET A 1 -18.84 -12.58 -15.85
CA MET A 1 -19.52 -13.90 -15.85
C MET A 1 -20.08 -14.22 -17.23
N PHE A 2 -21.11 -13.50 -17.73
CA PHE A 2 -21.69 -13.73 -19.06
C PHE A 2 -20.67 -13.77 -20.21
N ASN A 3 -19.78 -12.77 -20.31
CA ASN A 3 -18.71 -12.77 -21.33
C ASN A 3 -17.82 -14.02 -21.27
N LYS A 4 -17.52 -14.53 -20.06
CA LYS A 4 -16.66 -15.70 -19.91
C LYS A 4 -17.40 -16.99 -20.32
N LEU A 5 -18.69 -17.09 -20.01
CA LEU A 5 -19.53 -18.23 -20.40
C LEU A 5 -19.79 -18.29 -21.91
N ILE A 6 -19.91 -17.14 -22.58
CA ILE A 6 -19.97 -17.06 -24.05
C ILE A 6 -18.64 -17.54 -24.64
N GLU A 7 -17.51 -17.13 -24.06
CA GLU A 7 -16.16 -17.51 -24.51
C GLU A 7 -15.90 -19.03 -24.41
N VAL A 8 -16.38 -19.70 -23.35
CA VAL A 8 -16.31 -21.17 -23.24
C VAL A 8 -17.46 -21.90 -23.96
N GLY A 9 -18.36 -21.20 -24.65
CA GLY A 9 -19.43 -21.79 -25.46
C GLY A 9 -20.65 -22.29 -24.67
N GLU A 10 -20.68 -22.08 -23.35
CA GLU A 10 -21.80 -22.44 -22.46
C GLU A 10 -23.01 -21.52 -22.63
N LEU A 11 -22.81 -20.31 -23.19
CA LEU A 11 -23.87 -19.38 -23.53
C LEU A 11 -23.87 -19.08 -25.03
N LYS A 12 -25.05 -19.25 -25.65
CA LYS A 12 -25.28 -19.03 -27.08
C LYS A 12 -26.02 -17.72 -27.41
N TYR A 13 -26.49 -16.99 -26.40
CA TYR A 13 -27.17 -15.71 -26.57
C TYR A 13 -26.23 -14.55 -26.20
N PRO A 14 -26.42 -13.35 -26.78
CA PRO A 14 -25.55 -12.20 -26.53
C PRO A 14 -25.59 -11.77 -25.06
N ASN A 15 -24.50 -11.21 -24.54
CA ASN A 15 -24.45 -10.75 -23.16
C ASN A 15 -25.56 -9.72 -22.89
N PRO A 16 -26.55 -10.02 -22.01
CA PRO A 16 -27.70 -9.14 -21.77
C PRO A 16 -27.32 -7.82 -21.08
N LEU A 17 -26.09 -7.71 -20.58
CA LEU A 17 -25.54 -6.50 -19.96
C LEU A 17 -24.62 -5.71 -20.91
N ALA A 18 -24.51 -6.09 -22.18
CA ALA A 18 -23.58 -5.45 -23.13
C ALA A 18 -23.89 -3.97 -23.37
N GLU A 19 -25.17 -3.60 -23.38
CA GLU A 19 -25.63 -2.23 -23.63
C GLU A 19 -25.72 -1.37 -22.35
N ILE A 20 -25.62 -2.00 -21.17
CA ILE A 20 -25.68 -1.30 -19.90
C ILE A 20 -24.32 -0.65 -19.65
N LYS A 21 -24.29 0.68 -19.75
CA LYS A 21 -23.11 1.45 -19.33
C LYS A 21 -22.82 1.15 -17.85
N PRO A 22 -21.59 0.77 -17.49
CA PRO A 22 -21.24 0.53 -16.11
C PRO A 22 -21.47 1.81 -15.31
N PHE A 23 -22.19 1.67 -14.19
CA PHE A 23 -22.40 2.78 -13.27
C PHE A 23 -21.05 3.30 -12.81
N LYS A 24 -20.78 4.60 -13.01
CA LYS A 24 -19.60 5.26 -12.45
C LYS A 24 -19.81 5.35 -10.95
N LEU A 25 -19.28 4.37 -10.21
CA LEU A 25 -19.17 4.49 -8.77
C LEU A 25 -18.33 5.74 -8.48
N GLN A 26 -18.87 6.60 -7.62
CA GLN A 26 -18.17 7.77 -7.11
C GLN A 26 -16.82 7.29 -6.55
N GLN A 27 -15.72 7.95 -6.93
CA GLN A 27 -14.42 7.64 -6.35
C GLN A 27 -14.54 7.77 -4.83
N THR A 28 -14.29 6.68 -4.13
CA THR A 28 -14.34 6.67 -2.66
C THR A 28 -13.21 7.58 -2.18
N GLU A 29 -13.54 8.58 -1.37
CA GLU A 29 -12.53 9.36 -0.66
C GLU A 29 -11.60 8.42 0.10
N LEU A 30 -10.31 8.75 0.15
CA LEU A 30 -9.30 7.92 0.81
C LEU A 30 -8.98 8.51 2.17
N SER A 31 -9.11 7.70 3.23
CA SER A 31 -8.58 8.03 4.54
C SER A 31 -7.08 7.74 4.56
N PHE A 32 -6.29 8.73 4.96
CA PHE A 32 -4.87 8.59 5.27
C PHE A 32 -4.56 9.39 6.54
N LEU A 33 -3.43 9.10 7.17
CA LEU A 33 -3.06 9.70 8.46
C LEU A 33 -2.08 10.86 8.30
N MET A 34 -2.27 11.92 9.07
CA MET A 34 -1.31 13.00 9.25
C MET A 34 -0.18 12.59 10.22
N GLU A 35 0.91 13.36 10.30
CA GLU A 35 2.09 12.99 11.09
C GLU A 35 1.80 12.79 12.59
N ASP A 36 0.96 13.66 13.17
CA ASP A 36 0.49 13.60 14.55
C ASP A 36 -0.39 12.36 14.81
N GLU A 37 -1.27 12.02 13.87
CA GLU A 37 -2.07 10.81 13.92
C GLU A 37 -1.21 9.54 13.81
N ILE A 38 -0.18 9.55 12.96
CA ILE A 38 0.80 8.44 12.87
C ILE A 38 1.49 8.24 14.21
N ILE A 39 1.97 9.32 14.84
CA ILE A 39 2.62 9.26 16.16
C ILE A 39 1.65 8.70 17.22
N THR A 40 0.42 9.21 17.25
CA THR A 40 -0.63 8.77 18.18
C THR A 40 -0.92 7.28 18.01
N LEU A 41 -1.10 6.82 16.76
CA LEU A 41 -1.34 5.41 16.45
C LEU A 41 -0.16 4.54 16.87
N LEU A 42 1.08 4.91 16.53
CA LEU A 42 2.27 4.13 16.88
C LEU A 42 2.46 4.02 18.41
N ASN A 43 2.11 5.07 19.15
CA ASN A 43 2.14 5.06 20.62
C ASN A 43 1.11 4.08 21.20
N GLU A 44 -0.11 4.04 20.67
CA GLU A 44 -1.13 3.08 21.11
C GLU A 44 -0.76 1.64 20.70
N LEU A 45 -0.19 1.46 19.50
CA LEU A 45 0.31 0.16 19.05
C LEU A 45 1.42 -0.40 19.93
N LYS A 46 2.27 0.47 20.49
CA LYS A 46 3.32 0.08 21.45
C LYS A 46 2.74 -0.47 22.76
N ARG A 47 1.51 -0.07 23.12
CA ARG A 47 0.78 -0.56 24.32
C ARG A 47 -0.01 -1.83 24.04
N SER A 48 -0.06 -2.29 22.78
CA SER A 48 -0.81 -3.48 22.41
C SER A 48 -0.26 -4.74 23.06
N THR A 49 -1.14 -5.68 23.40
CA THR A 49 -0.75 -7.01 23.88
C THR A 49 -0.12 -7.87 22.80
N ASN A 50 -0.32 -7.53 21.52
CA ASN A 50 0.33 -8.23 20.41
C ASN A 50 1.73 -7.65 20.18
N PRO A 51 2.82 -8.41 20.38
CA PRO A 51 4.18 -7.88 20.28
C PRO A 51 4.60 -7.53 18.83
N HIS A 52 3.86 -8.00 17.83
CA HIS A 52 4.22 -7.85 16.42
C HIS A 52 3.54 -6.66 15.74
N ILE A 53 2.46 -6.12 16.31
CA ILE A 53 1.66 -5.14 15.56
C ILE A 53 2.41 -3.84 15.29
N LEU A 54 3.26 -3.41 16.23
CA LEU A 54 4.06 -2.20 16.08
C LEU A 54 5.02 -2.31 14.88
N ILE A 55 5.79 -3.41 14.82
CA ILE A 55 6.76 -3.62 13.73
C ILE A 55 6.05 -3.85 12.38
N VAL A 56 4.93 -4.58 12.37
CA VAL A 56 4.10 -4.77 11.17
C VAL A 56 3.58 -3.44 10.64
N SER A 57 3.13 -2.55 11.54
CA SER A 57 2.62 -1.23 11.14
C SER A 57 3.73 -0.32 10.63
N LYS A 58 4.93 -0.35 11.23
CA LYS A 58 6.12 0.33 10.71
C LYS A 58 6.50 -0.16 9.31
N ILE A 59 6.45 -1.47 9.06
CA ILE A 59 6.70 -2.03 7.72
C ILE A 59 5.68 -1.49 6.71
N CYS A 60 4.38 -1.46 7.07
CA CYS A 60 3.35 -0.91 6.20
C CYS A 60 3.57 0.56 5.88
N LEU A 61 3.87 1.38 6.90
CA LEU A 61 4.17 2.80 6.73
C LEU A 61 5.45 3.07 5.93
N ALA A 62 6.43 2.16 5.98
CA ALA A 62 7.68 2.31 5.23
C ALA A 62 7.63 1.80 3.79
N THR A 63 6.69 0.90 3.47
CA THR A 63 6.70 0.19 2.18
C THR A 63 5.40 0.25 1.39
N GLY A 64 4.31 0.78 1.97
CA GLY A 64 2.99 0.79 1.34
C GLY A 64 2.37 -0.60 1.13
N CYS A 65 2.88 -1.65 1.78
CA CYS A 65 2.29 -2.97 1.70
C CYS A 65 0.95 -3.04 2.46
N ARG A 66 0.09 -3.99 2.09
CA ARG A 66 -1.12 -4.27 2.87
C ARG A 66 -0.73 -4.88 4.20
N ILE A 67 -1.52 -4.63 5.25
CA ILE A 67 -1.27 -5.24 6.55
C ILE A 67 -1.23 -6.77 6.49
N SER A 68 -2.05 -7.38 5.62
CA SER A 68 -2.03 -8.82 5.40
C SER A 68 -0.75 -9.32 4.73
N GLU A 69 -0.13 -8.53 3.85
CA GLU A 69 1.16 -8.88 3.25
C GLU A 69 2.27 -8.84 4.30
N ALA A 70 2.25 -7.81 5.17
CA ALA A 70 3.20 -7.71 6.27
C ALA A 70 3.04 -8.82 7.31
N CYS A 71 1.81 -9.16 7.74
CA CYS A 71 1.57 -10.27 8.67
C CYS A 71 2.11 -11.62 8.16
N ASN A 72 2.05 -11.85 6.84
CA ASN A 72 2.45 -13.11 6.23
C ASN A 72 3.92 -13.13 5.76
N LEU A 73 4.70 -12.11 6.12
CA LEU A 73 6.09 -11.99 5.72
C LEU A 73 6.95 -13.11 6.32
N LYS A 74 7.86 -13.67 5.54
CA LYS A 74 8.85 -14.68 5.98
C LYS A 74 10.25 -14.06 6.03
N GLY A 75 11.14 -14.60 6.85
CA GLY A 75 12.50 -14.04 6.96
C GLY A 75 13.30 -14.08 5.67
N SER A 76 13.08 -15.08 4.80
CA SER A 76 13.71 -15.16 3.48
C SER A 76 13.35 -13.99 2.55
N GLN A 77 12.28 -13.25 2.84
CA GLN A 77 11.85 -12.09 2.07
C GLN A 77 12.49 -10.78 2.53
N VAL A 78 13.22 -10.79 3.65
CA VAL A 78 13.90 -9.63 4.23
C VAL A 78 15.38 -9.77 3.96
N ILE A 79 15.87 -9.03 2.96
CA ILE A 79 17.18 -9.26 2.34
C ILE A 79 18.08 -8.07 2.62
N LYS A 80 19.34 -8.37 2.97
CA LYS A 80 20.46 -7.42 2.90
C LYS A 80 21.31 -7.77 1.69
N SER A 81 21.59 -6.80 0.83
CA SER A 81 22.49 -6.96 -0.32
C SER A 81 23.43 -5.76 -0.39
N GLY A 82 24.72 -5.99 -0.13
CA GLY A 82 25.69 -4.92 0.11
C GLY A 82 25.22 -4.01 1.24
N ASP A 83 25.14 -2.71 0.96
CA ASP A 83 24.67 -1.66 1.87
C ASP A 83 23.16 -1.37 1.74
N SER A 84 22.43 -2.17 0.93
CA SER A 84 21.00 -2.00 0.71
C SER A 84 20.17 -3.02 1.49
N TYR A 85 19.06 -2.54 2.07
CA TYR A 85 18.10 -3.34 2.83
C TYR A 85 16.74 -3.31 2.14
N ARG A 86 16.13 -4.47 1.90
CA ARG A 86 14.90 -4.57 1.10
C ARG A 86 13.94 -5.64 1.62
N ILE A 87 12.65 -5.45 1.37
CA ILE A 87 11.59 -6.43 1.59
C ILE A 87 10.99 -6.82 0.25
N THR A 88 10.90 -8.12 -0.03
CA THR A 88 10.27 -8.66 -1.25
C THR A 88 8.91 -9.25 -0.94
N PHE A 89 7.85 -8.68 -1.48
CA PHE A 89 6.47 -9.19 -1.34
C PHE A 89 6.15 -10.13 -2.51
N ILE A 90 5.84 -11.38 -2.19
CA ILE A 90 5.51 -12.45 -3.15
C ILE A 90 4.02 -12.79 -3.12
N ASN A 91 3.49 -13.35 -4.22
CA ASN A 91 2.10 -13.83 -4.32
C ASN A 91 1.04 -12.80 -3.90
N THR A 92 1.27 -11.56 -4.29
CA THR A 92 0.31 -10.47 -4.07
C THR A 92 -0.97 -10.76 -4.86
N LYS A 93 -2.09 -10.11 -4.51
CA LYS A 93 -3.42 -10.31 -5.15
C LYS A 93 -3.41 -10.17 -6.70
N GLY A 94 -2.34 -9.63 -7.29
CA GLY A 94 -2.12 -9.52 -8.74
C GLY A 94 -0.99 -10.39 -9.31
N LYS A 95 -0.47 -11.37 -8.56
CA LYS A 95 0.65 -12.27 -8.94
C LYS A 95 1.97 -11.58 -9.32
N LYS A 96 2.12 -10.27 -9.06
CA LYS A 96 3.38 -9.55 -9.27
C LYS A 96 4.18 -9.53 -7.98
N ASN A 97 5.42 -10.02 -8.07
CA ASN A 97 6.40 -9.85 -7.01
C ASN A 97 6.93 -8.42 -7.08
N ARG A 98 7.19 -7.81 -5.92
CA ARG A 98 7.79 -6.47 -5.85
C ARG A 98 8.74 -6.39 -4.68
N THR A 99 9.79 -5.59 -4.84
CA THR A 99 10.81 -5.40 -3.82
C THR A 99 10.91 -3.92 -3.47
N VAL A 100 10.75 -3.61 -2.19
CA VAL A 100 10.74 -2.24 -1.68
C VAL A 100 11.94 -2.03 -0.77
N PRO A 101 12.77 -1.00 -0.98
CA PRO A 101 13.86 -0.68 -0.07
C PRO A 101 13.32 -0.21 1.29
N ILE A 102 14.07 -0.49 2.35
CA ILE A 102 13.80 -0.05 3.71
C ILE A 102 15.06 0.53 4.34
N SER A 103 14.89 1.31 5.41
CA SER A 103 16.04 1.80 6.18
C SER A 103 16.72 0.67 6.97
N GLU A 104 18.02 0.85 7.22
CA GLU A 104 18.81 -0.04 8.08
C GLU A 104 18.18 -0.17 9.48
N LYS A 105 17.73 0.95 10.04
CA LYS A 105 17.05 0.99 11.33
C LYS A 105 15.85 0.04 11.37
N LEU A 106 14.97 0.14 10.37
CA LEU A 106 13.80 -0.76 10.29
C LEU A 106 14.24 -2.20 10.07
N PHE A 107 15.22 -2.45 9.21
CA PHE A 107 15.75 -3.79 9.00
C PHE A 107 16.23 -4.44 10.30
N ASN A 108 16.93 -3.69 11.16
CA ASN A 108 17.44 -4.17 12.42
C ASN A 108 16.34 -4.45 13.46
N GLU A 109 15.20 -3.74 13.39
CA GLU A 109 14.04 -4.02 14.25
C GLU A 109 13.26 -5.28 13.84
N ILE A 110 13.39 -5.75 12.59
CA ILE A 110 12.65 -6.93 12.09
C ILE A 110 13.29 -8.22 12.65
N PRO A 111 12.48 -9.15 13.22
CA PRO A 111 12.98 -10.43 13.72
C PRO A 111 13.72 -11.24 12.65
N LYS A 112 14.89 -11.81 13.00
CA LYS A 112 15.70 -12.64 12.10
C LYS A 112 15.42 -14.12 12.34
N LYS A 113 14.48 -14.70 11.58
CA LYS A 113 14.17 -16.13 11.61
C LYS A 113 13.80 -16.65 10.22
N SER A 114 14.15 -17.89 9.89
CA SER A 114 13.91 -18.44 8.54
C SER A 114 12.44 -18.63 8.17
N GLY A 115 11.54 -18.72 9.16
CA GLY A 115 10.10 -18.98 8.98
C GLY A 115 9.22 -17.72 8.91
N PRO A 116 7.89 -17.89 9.10
CA PRO A 116 6.95 -16.76 9.21
C PRO A 116 7.36 -15.80 10.32
N LEU A 117 7.47 -14.50 10.00
CA LEU A 117 7.98 -13.44 10.89
C LEU A 117 7.00 -13.06 12.01
N PHE A 118 5.72 -13.01 11.69
CA PHE A 118 4.70 -12.45 12.58
C PHE A 118 3.50 -13.39 12.70
N ALA A 119 2.79 -13.29 13.82
CA ALA A 119 1.44 -13.82 13.94
C ALA A 119 0.43 -12.82 13.33
N ASP A 120 -0.78 -13.30 13.02
CA ASP A 120 -1.83 -12.41 12.52
C ASP A 120 -2.19 -11.35 13.58
N CYS A 121 -1.95 -10.09 13.24
CA CYS A 121 -2.18 -8.95 14.12
C CYS A 121 -3.27 -8.01 13.59
N ARG A 122 -4.02 -8.38 12.55
CA ARG A 122 -5.07 -7.53 11.95
C ARG A 122 -6.11 -7.04 12.96
N LYS A 123 -6.59 -7.93 13.82
CA LYS A 123 -7.54 -7.57 14.90
C LYS A 123 -6.89 -6.66 15.96
N ALA A 124 -5.60 -6.82 16.22
CA ALA A 124 -4.89 -5.95 17.16
C ALA A 124 -4.73 -4.53 16.60
N PHE A 125 -4.49 -4.40 15.29
CA PHE A 125 -4.48 -3.12 14.60
C PHE A 125 -5.84 -2.42 14.70
N GLU A 126 -6.91 -3.12 14.32
CA GLU A 126 -8.27 -2.57 14.35
C GLU A 126 -8.67 -2.10 15.76
N ARG A 127 -8.34 -2.89 16.79
CA ARG A 127 -8.56 -2.48 18.19
C ARG A 127 -7.76 -1.23 18.58
N ALA A 128 -6.52 -1.09 18.10
CA ALA A 128 -5.71 0.08 18.42
C ALA A 128 -6.26 1.34 17.76
N VAL A 129 -6.66 1.25 16.49
CA VAL A 129 -7.34 2.36 15.80
C VAL A 129 -8.61 2.76 16.55
N ASN A 130 -9.44 1.79 16.97
CA ASN A 130 -10.68 2.07 17.70
C ASN A 130 -10.48 2.70 19.10
N LYS A 131 -9.25 2.73 19.63
CA LYS A 131 -8.91 3.41 20.89
C LYS A 131 -8.36 4.82 20.69
N THR A 132 -8.16 5.22 19.44
CA THR A 132 -7.71 6.57 19.07
C THR A 132 -8.88 7.37 18.51
N ASP A 133 -8.74 8.68 18.44
CA ASP A 133 -9.74 9.57 17.82
C ASP A 133 -9.64 9.62 16.28
N ILE A 134 -8.93 8.66 15.68
CA ILE A 134 -8.69 8.58 14.24
C ILE A 134 -9.96 8.07 13.55
N ASN A 135 -10.59 8.94 12.76
CA ASN A 135 -11.81 8.63 12.02
C ASN A 135 -11.49 8.08 10.63
N LEU A 136 -11.72 6.78 10.45
CA LEU A 136 -11.51 6.11 9.16
C LEU A 136 -12.83 5.85 8.44
N LEU A 137 -12.80 6.03 7.12
CA LEU A 137 -13.91 5.60 6.26
C LEU A 137 -14.10 4.07 6.35
N LYS A 138 -15.37 3.65 6.31
CA LYS A 138 -15.76 2.25 6.52
C LYS A 138 -15.02 1.32 5.55
N GLY A 139 -14.36 0.30 6.11
CA GLY A 139 -13.61 -0.71 5.35
C GLY A 139 -12.17 -0.32 4.98
N GLN A 140 -11.71 0.90 5.30
CA GLN A 140 -10.35 1.34 4.96
C GLN A 140 -9.30 1.05 6.04
N CYS A 141 -9.69 0.61 7.23
CA CYS A 141 -8.76 0.31 8.34
C CYS A 141 -7.59 -0.59 7.91
N SER A 142 -7.85 -1.66 7.15
CA SER A 142 -6.79 -2.57 6.67
C SER A 142 -5.81 -1.99 5.64
N CYS A 143 -6.18 -0.88 5.01
CA CYS A 143 -5.40 -0.21 3.95
C CYS A 143 -4.93 1.20 4.35
N VAL A 144 -5.35 1.73 5.50
CA VAL A 144 -5.05 3.12 5.89
C VAL A 144 -3.55 3.39 5.91
N LEU A 145 -2.72 2.50 6.47
CA LEU A 145 -1.26 2.69 6.49
C LEU A 145 -0.65 2.72 5.09
N ARG A 146 -1.24 1.99 4.13
CA ARG A 146 -0.82 2.02 2.72
C ARG A 146 -1.24 3.33 2.06
N HIS A 147 -2.45 3.81 2.34
CA HIS A 147 -2.91 5.12 1.87
C HIS A 147 -2.03 6.23 2.44
N THR A 148 -1.72 6.18 3.75
CA THR A 148 -0.76 7.07 4.42
C THR A 148 0.59 7.07 3.72
N PHE A 149 1.22 5.92 3.51
CA PHE A 149 2.49 5.87 2.79
C PHE A 149 2.39 6.53 1.40
N ALA A 150 1.35 6.17 0.63
CA ALA A 150 1.18 6.66 -0.74
C ALA A 150 0.90 8.16 -0.82
N SER A 151 0.04 8.69 0.05
CA SER A 151 -0.25 10.12 0.13
C SER A 151 1.00 10.90 0.49
N HIS A 152 1.69 10.53 1.58
CA HIS A 152 2.94 11.18 2.00
C HIS A 152 4.04 11.07 0.94
N PHE A 153 4.15 9.93 0.26
CA PHE A 153 5.11 9.75 -0.84
C PHE A 153 4.87 10.76 -1.96
N MET A 154 3.61 10.98 -2.35
CA MET A 154 3.27 11.97 -3.38
C MET A 154 3.42 13.40 -2.87
N MET A 155 3.01 13.70 -1.64
CA MET A 155 3.19 15.03 -1.00
C MET A 155 4.66 15.45 -0.99
N ASN A 156 5.57 14.48 -0.79
CA ASN A 156 7.01 14.71 -0.77
C ASN A 156 7.64 14.76 -2.18
N GLY A 157 6.84 14.89 -3.25
CA GLY A 157 7.33 14.99 -4.63
C GLY A 157 7.74 13.66 -5.26
N GLY A 158 7.25 12.55 -4.74
CA GLY A 158 7.54 11.22 -5.27
C GLY A 158 6.99 11.00 -6.67
N ASN A 159 7.69 10.21 -7.48
CA ASN A 159 7.25 9.87 -8.84
C ASN A 159 6.10 8.85 -8.83
N ILE A 160 4.99 9.17 -9.48
CA ILE A 160 3.77 8.33 -9.52
C ILE A 160 4.01 6.93 -10.11
N LEU A 161 4.93 6.79 -11.08
CA LEU A 161 5.28 5.50 -11.67
C LEU A 161 6.05 4.63 -10.67
N VAL A 162 6.96 5.24 -9.91
CA VAL A 162 7.67 4.56 -8.81
C VAL A 162 6.68 4.13 -7.72
N LEU A 163 5.72 5.00 -7.37
CA LEU A 163 4.67 4.64 -6.43
C LEU A 163 3.83 3.47 -6.93
N GLN A 164 3.48 3.43 -8.23
CA GLN A 164 2.75 2.31 -8.83
C GLN A 164 3.51 0.98 -8.64
N GLU A 165 4.82 0.98 -8.86
CA GLU A 165 5.68 -0.19 -8.66
C GLU A 165 5.76 -0.60 -7.19
N ILE A 166 5.99 0.35 -6.28
CA ILE A 166 6.05 0.10 -4.83
C ILE A 166 4.73 -0.48 -4.32
N LEU A 167 3.60 0.06 -4.77
CA LEU A 167 2.27 -0.42 -4.40
C LEU A 167 1.91 -1.73 -5.10
N GLY A 168 2.57 -2.09 -6.21
CA GLY A 168 2.27 -3.26 -7.02
C GLY A 168 0.92 -3.16 -7.75
N HIS A 169 0.55 -1.95 -8.18
CA HIS A 169 -0.67 -1.73 -8.96
C HIS A 169 -0.49 -2.20 -10.40
N ALA A 170 -1.44 -3.01 -10.88
CA ALA A 170 -1.39 -3.55 -12.24
C ALA A 170 -1.64 -2.47 -13.29
N LYS A 171 -2.43 -1.47 -12.93
CA LYS A 171 -2.93 -0.39 -13.77
C LYS A 171 -2.63 0.95 -13.10
N ILE A 172 -2.11 1.92 -13.85
CA ILE A 172 -1.71 3.23 -13.31
C ILE A 172 -2.91 3.97 -12.72
N GLU A 173 -4.12 3.77 -13.27
CA GLU A 173 -5.37 4.37 -12.82
C GLU A 173 -5.67 4.06 -11.33
N GLN A 174 -5.15 2.94 -10.81
CA GLN A 174 -5.28 2.58 -9.40
C GLN A 174 -4.42 3.47 -8.50
N THR A 175 -3.31 4.01 -9.02
CA THR A 175 -2.40 4.92 -8.31
C THR A 175 -2.77 6.37 -8.51
N MET A 176 -3.45 6.72 -9.61
CA MET A 176 -3.87 8.09 -9.93
C MET A 176 -4.73 8.75 -8.85
N VAL A 177 -5.37 7.96 -7.98
CA VAL A 177 -6.09 8.46 -6.81
C VAL A 177 -5.23 9.29 -5.85
N TYR A 178 -3.89 9.11 -5.85
CA TYR A 178 -2.97 9.90 -5.01
C TYR A 178 -2.37 11.12 -5.75
N LEU A 179 -2.64 11.30 -7.04
CA LEU A 179 -1.95 12.30 -7.85
C LEU A 179 -2.21 13.73 -7.36
N HIS A 180 -3.41 14.00 -6.83
CA HIS A 180 -3.78 15.32 -6.31
C HIS A 180 -2.95 15.77 -5.10
N PHE A 181 -2.17 14.86 -4.48
CA PHE A 181 -1.22 15.19 -3.43
C PHE A 181 0.15 15.64 -3.97
N SER A 182 0.43 15.44 -5.26
CA SER A 182 1.69 15.88 -5.86
C SER A 182 1.82 17.40 -5.74
N PRO A 183 2.99 17.94 -5.38
CA PRO A 183 3.26 19.36 -5.53
C PRO A 183 3.04 19.78 -6.98
N SER A 184 2.66 21.05 -7.19
CA SER A 184 2.67 21.62 -8.53
C SER A 184 4.12 21.82 -8.97
N HIS A 185 4.49 21.17 -10.06
CA HIS A 185 5.85 21.18 -10.61
C HIS A 185 5.91 21.93 -11.96
N LEU A 186 4.99 22.86 -12.23
CA LEU A 186 4.98 23.56 -13.52
C LEU A 186 6.31 24.29 -13.81
N GLU A 187 7.00 24.77 -12.77
CA GLU A 187 8.31 25.41 -12.90
C GLU A 187 9.45 24.43 -13.20
N ASP A 188 9.29 23.14 -12.91
CA ASP A 188 10.28 22.11 -13.26
C ASP A 188 10.44 21.96 -14.78
N ALA A 189 9.49 22.43 -15.58
CA ALA A 189 9.62 22.52 -17.04
C ALA A 189 10.80 23.40 -17.47
N ILE A 190 11.15 24.44 -16.69
CA ILE A 190 12.31 25.28 -16.94
C ILE A 190 13.60 24.53 -16.57
N LYS A 191 13.57 23.76 -15.48
CA LYS A 191 14.72 23.03 -14.94
C LYS A 191 15.11 21.80 -15.77
N PHE A 192 14.12 21.02 -16.21
CA PHE A 192 14.33 19.76 -16.95
C PHE A 192 14.04 19.88 -18.44
N GLY A 193 13.52 21.03 -18.90
CA GLY A 193 13.40 21.33 -20.31
C GLY A 193 14.78 21.41 -20.99
N PRO A 194 14.86 21.23 -22.31
CA PRO A 194 16.11 21.37 -23.03
C PRO A 194 16.67 22.78 -22.80
N HIS A 195 17.96 22.87 -22.47
CA HIS A 195 18.63 24.16 -22.40
C HIS A 195 18.75 24.73 -23.82
N ILE A 196 18.02 25.80 -24.09
CA ILE A 196 18.11 26.56 -25.33
C ILE A 196 19.12 27.69 -25.07
N ASN A 197 20.41 27.35 -25.06
CA ASN A 197 21.53 28.30 -25.08
C ASN A 197 22.63 27.74 -25.97
#